data_AF-A0A7U4GG40-F1
#
_entry.id   AF-A0A7U4GG40-F1
#
_cell.length_a   1.000
_cell.length_b   1.000
_cell.length_c   1.000
_cell.angle_alpha   90.00
_cell.angle_beta   90.00
_cell.angle_gamma   90.00
#
_symmetry.space_group_name_H-M   'P 1'
#
loop_
_entity.id
_entity.type
_entity.pdbx_description
1 polymer ?
#
loop_
_entity_poly.entity_id
_entity_poly.type
_entity_poly.pdbx_seq_one_letter_code
_entity_poly.pdbx_strand_id
1 'polypeptide(L)'
;MPETLARYTEVIGIVFISASIVLFNSSIVWPGSNALLPVAGAVLVLISARQKSIFTANIIAQKLGASSYSIYLWHWPIVVALTYLSLLSNYKWVLLALVATVILGELSLKLVENPSRKVFAKLSTTSNLVYISLCTLLVGVLALTVRHSTLDRDIMADKETVELYAKIQSFHVMPNRDNGYCFYNVDGESDPIISIEKSVCKLGIKSLKPKGLLFGDSFAGHYEPFVDEVAKKLGISVDSVTTNWCFPSLTDSTNGTKTRVAYKQCRS
;
A
#
# COMPACT_ATOMS: atom_id res chain seq x y z
N MET A 1 -40.43 11.62 5.87
CA MET A 1 -40.35 10.61 6.96
C MET A 1 -40.86 11.25 8.24
N PRO A 2 -41.70 10.58 9.06
CA PRO A 2 -42.11 11.09 10.38
C PRO A 2 -40.90 11.40 11.26
N GLU A 3 -40.99 12.44 12.10
CA GLU A 3 -39.83 12.94 12.86
C GLU A 3 -39.21 11.89 13.79
N THR A 4 -40.04 11.07 14.44
CA THR A 4 -39.61 9.97 15.31
C THR A 4 -38.85 8.91 14.52
N LEU A 5 -39.37 8.49 13.36
CA LEU A 5 -38.71 7.52 12.48
C LEU A 5 -37.40 8.07 11.91
N ALA A 6 -37.34 9.36 11.57
CA ALA A 6 -36.12 10.01 11.14
C ALA A 6 -35.05 10.01 12.26
N ARG A 7 -35.46 10.26 13.51
CA ARG A 7 -34.55 10.25 14.66
C ARG A 7 -33.95 8.87 14.89
N TYR A 8 -34.77 7.81 14.86
CA TYR A 8 -34.27 6.44 15.01
C TYR A 8 -33.35 6.04 13.85
N THR A 9 -33.73 6.36 12.61
CA THR A 9 -32.89 6.11 11.42
C THR A 9 -31.52 6.76 11.54
N GLU A 10 -31.46 8.03 11.97
CA GLU A 10 -30.19 8.73 12.20
C GLU A 10 -29.34 8.06 13.28
N VAL A 11 -29.94 7.73 14.43
CA VAL A 11 -29.22 7.11 15.55
C VAL A 11 -28.68 5.74 15.16
N ILE A 12 -29.46 4.92 14.47
CA ILE A 12 -29.00 3.62 13.95
C ILE A 12 -27.83 3.82 12.99
N GLY A 13 -27.91 4.82 12.10
CA GLY A 13 -26.82 5.15 11.19
C GLY A 13 -25.53 5.54 11.91
N ILE A 14 -25.63 6.39 12.95
CA ILE A 14 -24.49 6.79 13.80
C ILE A 14 -23.92 5.58 14.55
N VAL A 15 -24.77 4.68 15.05
CA VAL A 15 -24.34 3.45 15.71
C VAL A 15 -23.55 2.56 14.75
N PHE A 16 -23.99 2.41 13.50
CA PHE A 16 -23.25 1.62 12.50
C PHE A 16 -21.88 2.22 12.19
N ILE A 17 -21.80 3.55 12.02
CA ILE A 17 -20.52 4.25 11.80
C ILE A 17 -19.60 4.05 13.01
N SER A 18 -20.13 4.28 14.21
CA SER A 18 -19.35 4.17 15.46
C SER A 18 -18.88 2.75 15.72
N ALA A 19 -19.75 1.75 15.48
CA ALA A 19 -19.40 0.34 15.57
C ALA A 19 -18.27 -0.01 14.59
N SER A 20 -18.30 0.52 13.37
CA SER A 20 -17.24 0.30 12.39
C SER A 20 -15.89 0.83 12.87
N ILE A 21 -15.86 1.98 13.55
CA ILE A 21 -14.63 2.56 14.11
C ILE A 21 -14.02 1.68 15.22
N VAL A 22 -14.87 1.08 16.06
CA VAL A 22 -14.42 0.30 17.23
C VAL A 22 -14.13 -1.17 16.88
N LEU A 23 -14.92 -1.76 15.98
CA LEU A 23 -14.83 -3.18 15.63
C LEU A 23 -13.77 -3.45 14.57
N PHE A 24 -13.47 -2.48 13.70
CA PHE A 24 -12.52 -2.69 12.62
C PHE A 24 -11.08 -2.46 13.08
N ASN A 25 -10.20 -3.39 12.73
CA ASN A 25 -8.79 -3.36 13.07
C ASN A 25 -7.94 -3.81 11.86
N SER A 26 -6.63 -3.72 11.98
CA SER A 26 -5.68 -4.00 10.89
C SER A 26 -5.64 -5.47 10.43
N SER A 27 -6.27 -6.40 11.16
CA SER A 27 -6.37 -7.80 10.75
C SER A 27 -7.55 -8.08 9.82
N ILE A 28 -8.48 -7.14 9.69
CA ILE A 28 -9.62 -7.25 8.79
C ILE A 28 -9.18 -6.88 7.38
N VAL A 29 -9.46 -7.76 6.41
CA VAL A 29 -9.21 -7.49 4.99
C VAL A 29 -10.04 -6.28 4.54
N TRP A 30 -9.36 -5.24 4.07
CA TRP A 30 -9.95 -3.98 3.63
C TRP A 30 -9.37 -3.54 2.28
N PRO A 31 -10.19 -3.06 1.33
CA PRO A 31 -11.66 -3.00 1.35
C PRO A 31 -12.32 -4.36 1.06
N GLY A 32 -13.51 -4.60 1.61
CA GLY A 32 -14.27 -5.84 1.43
C GLY A 32 -15.74 -5.68 1.82
N SER A 33 -16.47 -6.79 2.03
CA SER A 33 -17.88 -6.77 2.46
C SER A 33 -18.12 -5.96 3.74
N ASN A 34 -17.11 -5.87 4.62
CA ASN A 34 -17.16 -5.08 5.85
C ASN A 34 -17.36 -3.58 5.60
N ALA A 35 -17.04 -3.06 4.41
CA ALA A 35 -17.30 -1.67 4.05
C ALA A 35 -18.80 -1.35 3.95
N LEU A 36 -19.67 -2.37 3.79
CA LEU A 36 -21.13 -2.18 3.75
C LEU A 36 -21.66 -1.59 5.06
N LEU A 37 -21.09 -1.95 6.20
CA LEU A 37 -21.57 -1.47 7.50
C LEU A 37 -21.44 0.06 7.68
N PRO A 38 -20.25 0.67 7.51
CA PRO A 38 -20.13 2.13 7.61
C PRO A 38 -20.85 2.86 6.48
N VAL A 39 -20.92 2.27 5.28
CA VAL A 39 -21.66 2.85 4.14
C VAL A 39 -23.16 2.87 4.41
N ALA A 40 -23.74 1.77 4.87
CA ALA A 40 -25.15 1.71 5.26
C ALA A 40 -25.43 2.71 6.39
N GLY A 41 -24.52 2.81 7.37
CA GLY A 41 -24.61 3.81 8.44
C GLY A 41 -24.68 5.25 7.90
N ALA A 42 -23.78 5.61 6.98
CA ALA A 42 -23.77 6.93 6.33
C ALA A 42 -25.05 7.19 5.53
N VAL A 43 -25.54 6.20 4.77
CA VAL A 43 -26.79 6.29 4.01
C VAL A 43 -27.98 6.55 4.94
N LEU A 44 -28.07 5.85 6.07
CA LEU A 44 -29.15 6.05 7.05
C LEU A 44 -29.12 7.47 7.65
N VAL A 45 -27.93 7.98 7.99
CA VAL A 45 -27.78 9.37 8.46
C VAL A 45 -28.24 10.36 7.40
N LEU A 46 -27.86 10.17 6.14
CA LEU A 46 -28.25 11.07 5.04
C LEU A 46 -29.75 11.03 4.74
N ILE A 47 -30.34 9.84 4.66
CA ILE A 47 -31.78 9.66 4.39
C ILE A 47 -32.65 10.21 5.53
N SER A 48 -32.14 10.21 6.77
CA SER A 48 -32.85 10.81 7.90
C SER A 48 -33.11 12.32 7.69
N ALA A 49 -32.26 13.00 6.92
CA ALA A 49 -32.36 14.40 6.50
C ALA A 49 -32.69 15.39 7.65
N ARG A 50 -32.20 15.10 8.87
CA ARG A 50 -32.55 15.86 10.08
C ARG A 50 -31.79 17.17 10.19
N GLN A 51 -32.49 18.28 9.97
CA GLN A 51 -31.93 19.64 10.05
C GLN A 51 -31.67 20.13 11.49
N LYS A 52 -32.29 19.51 12.50
CA LYS A 52 -32.18 19.89 13.93
C LYS A 52 -31.60 18.76 14.78
N SER A 53 -30.64 18.01 14.25
CA SER A 53 -29.97 16.95 15.00
C SER A 53 -28.85 17.49 15.88
N ILE A 54 -28.75 16.97 17.10
CA ILE A 54 -27.67 17.33 18.03
C ILE A 54 -26.31 16.83 17.49
N PHE A 55 -26.30 15.71 16.78
CA PHE A 55 -25.09 15.07 16.28
C PHE A 55 -24.56 15.71 15.00
N THR A 56 -25.45 16.04 14.07
CA THR A 56 -25.06 16.49 12.72
C THR A 56 -25.26 17.99 12.50
N ALA A 57 -26.17 18.65 13.22
CA ALA A 57 -26.44 20.09 13.03
C ALA A 57 -25.56 21.02 13.88
N ASN A 58 -24.63 20.48 14.68
CA ASN A 58 -23.72 21.33 15.45
C ASN A 58 -22.64 21.97 14.53
N ILE A 59 -22.14 23.13 14.94
CA ILE A 59 -21.20 23.93 14.16
C ILE A 59 -19.90 23.20 13.85
N ILE A 60 -19.45 22.30 14.75
CA ILE A 60 -18.19 21.57 14.59
C ILE A 60 -18.34 20.55 13.47
N ALA A 61 -19.39 19.71 13.51
CA ALA A 61 -19.70 18.72 12.50
C ALA A 61 -19.91 19.36 11.12
N GLN A 62 -20.61 20.48 11.05
CA GLN A 62 -20.84 21.21 9.80
C GLN A 62 -19.56 21.80 9.22
N LYS A 63 -18.70 22.39 10.04
CA LYS A 63 -17.41 22.96 9.56
C LYS A 63 -16.45 21.86 9.13
N LEU A 64 -16.30 20.80 9.92
CA LEU A 64 -15.47 19.65 9.54
C LEU A 64 -16.01 18.95 8.29
N GLY A 65 -17.33 18.85 8.13
CA GLY A 65 -17.95 18.34 6.92
C GLY A 65 -17.63 19.22 5.70
N ALA A 66 -17.73 20.54 5.85
CA ALA A 66 -17.41 21.49 4.78
C ALA A 66 -15.92 21.50 4.39
N SER A 67 -15.00 21.31 5.35
CA SER A 67 -13.56 21.25 5.09
C SER A 67 -13.02 19.85 4.83
N SER A 68 -13.87 18.81 4.89
CA SER A 68 -13.47 17.39 4.76
C SER A 68 -12.62 17.10 3.52
N TYR A 69 -12.97 17.67 2.36
CA TYR A 69 -12.21 17.53 1.13
C TYR A 69 -10.82 18.16 1.22
N SER A 70 -10.74 19.39 1.74
CA SER A 70 -9.46 20.08 1.93
C SER A 70 -8.58 19.39 2.98
N ILE A 71 -9.16 18.86 4.06
CA ILE A 71 -8.48 18.04 5.07
C ILE A 71 -7.91 16.77 4.42
N TYR A 72 -8.70 16.08 3.59
CA TYR A 72 -8.26 14.91 2.83
C TYR A 72 -7.07 15.24 1.90
N LEU A 73 -7.00 16.44 1.34
CA LEU A 73 -5.85 16.81 0.51
C LEU A 73 -4.56 16.97 1.33
N TRP A 74 -4.64 17.58 2.51
CA TRP A 74 -3.47 17.90 3.34
C TRP A 74 -2.99 16.77 4.25
N HIS A 75 -3.84 15.81 4.60
CA HIS A 75 -3.42 14.74 5.53
C HIS A 75 -2.29 13.89 4.95
N TRP A 76 -2.33 13.54 3.66
CA TRP A 76 -1.31 12.71 3.02
C TRP A 76 0.08 13.35 3.02
N PRO A 77 0.27 14.60 2.53
CA PRO A 77 1.54 15.29 2.60
C PRO A 77 2.14 15.34 4.01
N ILE A 78 1.30 15.57 5.03
CA ILE A 78 1.73 15.65 6.42
C ILE A 78 2.15 14.28 6.96
N VAL A 79 1.37 13.23 6.67
CA VAL A 79 1.70 11.84 7.03
C VAL A 79 3.02 11.43 6.39
N VAL A 80 3.20 11.72 5.09
CA VAL A 80 4.44 11.44 4.36
C VAL A 80 5.61 12.17 4.99
N ALA A 81 5.47 13.45 5.33
CA ALA A 81 6.50 14.22 6.03
C ALA A 81 6.88 13.59 7.38
N LEU A 82 5.90 13.14 8.18
CA LEU A 82 6.17 12.42 9.43
C LEU A 82 6.92 11.10 9.19
N THR A 83 6.60 10.36 8.14
CA THR A 83 7.30 9.11 7.76
C THR A 83 8.75 9.39 7.43
N TYR A 84 9.03 10.36 6.55
CA TYR A 84 10.39 10.71 6.14
C TYR A 84 11.25 11.21 7.31
N LEU A 85 10.65 11.92 8.26
CA LEU A 85 11.33 12.39 9.47
C LEU A 85 11.39 11.33 10.58
N SER A 86 10.86 10.12 10.35
CA SER A 86 10.77 9.03 11.34
C SER A 86 10.05 9.43 12.65
N LEU A 87 9.05 10.33 12.55
CA LEU A 87 8.31 10.88 13.70
C LEU A 87 6.97 10.18 13.96
N LEU A 88 6.54 9.25 13.10
CA LEU A 88 5.27 8.53 13.25
C LEU A 88 5.16 7.70 14.54
N SER A 89 6.28 7.25 15.10
CA SER A 89 6.30 6.45 16.33
C SER A 89 5.99 7.27 17.59
N ASN A 90 6.05 8.62 17.50
CA ASN A 90 5.85 9.51 18.63
C ASN A 90 4.47 10.17 18.58
N TYR A 91 3.61 9.81 19.54
CA TYR A 91 2.23 10.27 19.61
C TYR A 91 2.09 11.81 19.66
N LYS A 92 3.08 12.54 20.22
CA LYS A 92 3.03 14.01 20.29
C LYS A 92 3.09 14.63 18.90
N TRP A 93 3.96 14.10 18.04
CA TRP A 93 4.09 14.56 16.65
C TRP A 93 2.87 14.18 15.81
N VAL A 94 2.31 12.99 16.04
CA VAL A 94 1.05 12.56 15.39
C VAL A 94 -0.10 13.49 15.78
N LEU A 95 -0.24 13.83 17.08
CA LEU A 95 -1.28 14.75 17.53
C LEU A 95 -1.11 16.15 16.93
N LEU A 96 0.12 16.67 16.89
CA LEU A 96 0.42 17.96 16.27
C LEU A 96 0.08 17.95 14.78
N ALA A 97 0.43 16.88 14.06
CA ALA A 97 0.12 16.70 12.66
C ALA A 97 -1.37 16.64 12.38
N LEU A 98 -2.15 15.98 13.25
CA LEU A 98 -3.62 15.95 13.14
C LEU A 98 -4.20 17.35 13.24
N VAL A 99 -3.78 18.12 14.24
CA VAL A 99 -4.21 19.52 14.41
C VAL A 99 -3.78 20.37 13.22
N ALA A 100 -2.53 20.22 12.76
CA ALA A 100 -2.02 20.92 11.59
C ALA A 100 -2.82 20.60 10.32
N THR A 101 -3.20 19.34 10.13
CA THR A 101 -4.03 18.89 8.99
C THR A 101 -5.39 19.59 8.98
N VAL A 102 -6.06 19.66 10.13
CA VAL A 102 -7.36 20.32 10.24
C VAL A 102 -7.23 21.82 9.98
N ILE A 103 -6.22 22.47 10.54
CA ILE A 103 -5.97 23.91 10.34
C ILE A 103 -5.66 24.21 8.86
N LEU A 104 -4.74 23.45 8.26
CA LEU A 104 -4.37 23.62 6.85
C LEU A 104 -5.54 23.31 5.91
N GLY A 105 -6.33 22.29 6.22
CA GLY A 105 -7.57 22.00 5.51
C GLY A 105 -8.57 23.15 5.55
N GLU A 106 -8.83 23.72 6.74
CA GLU A 106 -9.71 24.88 6.90
C GLU A 106 -9.19 26.14 6.19
N LEU A 107 -7.88 26.39 6.24
CA LEU A 107 -7.25 27.50 5.51
C LEU A 107 -7.36 27.30 4.00
N SER A 108 -7.11 26.09 3.51
CA SER A 108 -7.25 25.71 2.10
C SER A 108 -8.69 25.90 1.61
N LEU A 109 -9.68 25.50 2.40
CA LEU A 109 -11.10 25.71 2.08
C LEU A 109 -11.40 27.21 1.87
N LYS A 110 -10.90 28.08 2.76
CA LYS A 110 -11.19 29.52 2.72
C LYS A 110 -10.39 30.28 1.67
N LEU A 111 -9.13 29.92 1.47
CA LEU A 111 -8.18 30.67 0.64
C LEU A 111 -8.07 30.15 -0.79
N VAL A 112 -8.33 28.86 -1.00
CA VAL A 112 -8.18 28.20 -2.31
C VAL A 112 -9.53 27.73 -2.81
N GLU A 113 -10.20 26.82 -2.09
CA GLU A 113 -11.39 26.15 -2.59
C GLU A 113 -12.57 27.12 -2.80
N ASN A 114 -12.91 27.94 -1.80
CA ASN A 114 -14.03 28.88 -1.89
C ASN A 114 -13.83 29.96 -2.96
N PRO A 115 -12.66 30.62 -3.07
CA PRO A 115 -12.38 31.55 -4.17
C PRO A 115 -12.46 30.87 -5.53
N SER A 116 -11.83 29.69 -5.69
CA SER A 116 -11.88 28.92 -6.93
C SER A 116 -13.32 28.54 -7.31
N ARG A 117 -14.12 28.05 -6.38
CA ARG A 117 -15.55 27.75 -6.60
C ARG A 117 -16.31 28.95 -7.13
N LYS A 118 -16.10 30.14 -6.54
CA LYS A 118 -16.75 31.38 -6.99
C LYS A 118 -16.32 31.81 -8.38
N VAL A 119 -15.05 31.61 -8.75
CA VAL A 119 -14.54 31.92 -10.09
C VAL A 119 -15.12 30.94 -11.12
N PHE A 120 -15.01 29.64 -10.88
CA PHE A 120 -15.51 28.61 -11.81
C PHE A 120 -17.04 28.65 -11.97
N ALA A 121 -17.78 29.05 -10.93
CA ALA A 121 -19.23 29.23 -11.03
C ALA A 121 -19.66 30.40 -11.94
N LYS A 122 -18.78 31.39 -12.16
CA LYS A 122 -19.06 32.54 -13.05
C LYS A 122 -18.67 32.27 -14.51
N LEU A 123 -17.84 31.27 -14.75
CA LEU A 123 -17.37 30.91 -16.08
C LEU A 123 -18.36 29.99 -16.78
N SER A 124 -18.37 30.02 -18.12
CA SER A 124 -19.16 29.07 -18.91
C SER A 124 -18.59 27.65 -18.77
N THR A 125 -19.44 26.63 -18.92
CA THR A 125 -19.01 25.22 -18.87
C THR A 125 -17.85 24.92 -19.83
N THR A 126 -17.88 25.51 -21.03
CA THR A 126 -16.82 25.35 -22.04
C THR A 126 -15.50 25.99 -21.57
N SER A 127 -15.55 27.19 -20.98
CA SER A 127 -14.36 27.84 -20.41
C SER A 127 -13.76 27.02 -19.28
N ASN A 128 -14.58 26.46 -18.39
CA ASN A 128 -14.12 25.60 -17.30
C ASN A 128 -13.43 24.34 -17.83
N LEU A 129 -13.98 23.68 -18.86
CA LEU A 129 -13.35 22.52 -19.49
C LEU A 129 -11.99 22.85 -20.10
N VAL A 130 -11.86 24.01 -20.76
CA VAL A 130 -10.59 24.48 -21.32
C VAL A 130 -9.57 24.73 -20.21
N TYR A 131 -9.94 25.42 -19.13
CA TYR A 131 -9.04 25.67 -18.00
C TYR A 131 -8.57 24.36 -17.34
N ILE A 132 -9.49 23.43 -17.07
CA ILE A 132 -9.14 22.13 -16.48
C ILE A 132 -8.21 21.34 -17.41
N SER A 133 -8.48 21.35 -18.71
CA SER A 133 -7.65 20.66 -19.71
C SER A 133 -6.25 21.26 -19.81
N LEU A 134 -6.13 22.59 -19.81
CA LEU A 134 -4.85 23.29 -19.83
C LEU A 134 -4.04 23.02 -18.56
N CYS A 135 -4.67 23.07 -17.37
CA CYS A 135 -4.00 22.75 -16.12
C CYS A 135 -3.52 21.29 -16.09
N THR A 136 -4.35 20.36 -16.56
CA THR A 136 -4.00 18.92 -16.62
C THR A 136 -2.86 18.68 -17.61
N LEU A 137 -2.91 19.33 -18.77
CA LEU A 137 -1.83 19.27 -19.76
C LEU A 137 -0.53 19.83 -19.20
N LEU A 138 -0.58 20.99 -18.52
CA LEU A 138 0.59 21.61 -17.91
C LEU A 138 1.22 20.68 -16.86
N VAL A 139 0.42 20.10 -15.97
CA VAL A 139 0.89 19.12 -14.97
C VAL A 139 1.50 17.90 -15.65
N GLY A 140 0.84 17.37 -16.70
CA GLY A 140 1.36 16.24 -17.49
C GLY A 140 2.70 16.56 -18.17
N VAL A 141 2.83 17.73 -18.80
CA VAL A 141 4.07 18.19 -19.43
C VAL A 141 5.17 18.36 -18.38
N LEU A 142 4.88 18.99 -17.24
CA LEU A 142 5.84 19.12 -16.13
C LEU A 142 6.28 17.76 -15.59
N ALA A 143 5.37 16.80 -15.45
CA ALA A 143 5.72 15.45 -15.03
C ALA A 143 6.62 14.74 -16.05
N LEU A 144 6.33 14.90 -17.35
CA LEU A 144 7.14 14.35 -18.43
C LEU A 144 8.53 15.00 -18.52
N THR A 145 8.62 16.32 -18.37
CA THR A 145 9.90 17.02 -18.38
C THR A 145 10.74 16.66 -17.18
N VAL A 146 10.17 16.55 -15.98
CA VAL A 146 10.88 16.06 -14.79
C VAL A 146 11.37 14.63 -15.03
N ARG A 147 10.51 13.72 -15.48
CA ARG A 147 10.90 12.34 -15.79
C ARG A 147 12.07 12.27 -16.78
N HIS A 148 11.99 13.01 -17.88
CA HIS A 148 13.03 12.99 -18.91
C HIS A 148 14.33 13.68 -18.46
N SER A 149 14.24 14.73 -17.63
CA SER A 149 15.41 15.51 -17.21
C SER A 149 16.14 14.93 -15.99
N THR A 150 15.45 14.20 -15.12
CA THR A 150 16.01 13.68 -13.85
C THR A 150 16.09 12.15 -13.79
N LEU A 151 15.07 11.41 -14.27
CA LEU A 151 15.13 9.95 -14.25
C LEU A 151 15.90 9.38 -15.44
N ASP A 152 15.53 9.76 -16.67
CA ASP A 152 16.13 9.14 -17.86
C ASP A 152 17.57 9.62 -18.10
N ARG A 153 17.90 10.87 -17.76
CA ARG A 153 19.23 11.42 -17.99
C ARG A 153 20.29 10.85 -17.05
N ASP A 154 19.98 10.66 -15.76
CA ASP A 154 20.93 10.13 -14.79
C ASP A 154 21.04 8.59 -14.85
N ILE A 155 19.94 7.89 -15.22
CA ILE A 155 19.95 6.42 -15.38
C ILE A 155 20.58 6.00 -16.71
N MET A 156 20.37 6.77 -17.81
CA MET A 156 20.89 6.40 -19.14
C MET A 156 22.24 7.01 -19.50
N ALA A 157 22.79 7.94 -18.71
CA ALA A 157 24.12 8.48 -18.94
C ALA A 157 25.24 7.49 -18.59
N ASP A 158 24.97 6.51 -17.73
CA ASP A 158 25.92 5.48 -17.35
C ASP A 158 25.56 4.12 -17.98
N LYS A 159 26.40 3.65 -18.91
CA LYS A 159 26.20 2.36 -19.59
C LYS A 159 26.13 1.19 -18.59
N GLU A 160 26.87 1.27 -17.49
CA GLU A 160 26.88 0.24 -16.45
C GLU A 160 25.53 0.20 -15.71
N THR A 161 24.95 1.37 -15.45
CA THR A 161 23.60 1.50 -14.89
C THR A 161 22.52 0.98 -15.85
N VAL A 162 22.57 1.29 -17.15
CA VAL A 162 21.58 0.76 -18.12
C VAL A 162 21.64 -0.77 -18.23
N GLU A 163 22.84 -1.35 -18.27
CA GLU A 163 23.00 -2.81 -18.21
C GLU A 163 22.49 -3.40 -16.89
N LEU A 164 22.76 -2.72 -15.77
CA LEU A 164 22.24 -3.11 -14.46
C LEU A 164 20.70 -3.07 -14.42
N TYR A 165 20.06 -2.03 -14.96
CA TYR A 165 18.59 -1.91 -15.00
C TYR A 165 17.94 -2.93 -15.94
N ALA A 166 18.57 -3.22 -17.09
CA ALA A 166 18.14 -4.32 -17.96
C ALA A 166 18.23 -5.68 -17.25
N LYS A 167 19.27 -5.86 -16.42
CA LYS A 167 19.41 -7.05 -15.54
C LYS A 167 18.40 -7.03 -14.38
N ILE A 168 18.02 -5.86 -13.87
CA ILE A 168 16.96 -5.72 -12.85
C ILE A 168 15.58 -6.12 -13.40
N GLN A 169 15.28 -5.83 -14.67
CA GLN A 169 14.03 -6.29 -15.28
C GLN A 169 13.97 -7.82 -15.38
N SER A 170 15.09 -8.50 -15.63
CA SER A 170 15.11 -9.97 -15.57
C SER A 170 14.96 -10.52 -14.14
N PHE A 171 15.22 -9.70 -13.11
CA PHE A 171 14.93 -10.02 -11.71
C PHE A 171 13.48 -9.69 -11.26
N HIS A 172 12.66 -9.05 -12.09
CA HIS A 172 11.23 -8.82 -11.76
C HIS A 172 10.36 -10.06 -11.97
N VAL A 173 10.91 -11.13 -12.55
CA VAL A 173 10.26 -12.45 -12.59
C VAL A 173 10.65 -13.21 -11.33
N MET A 174 9.67 -13.81 -10.65
CA MET A 174 9.93 -14.63 -9.48
C MET A 174 10.99 -15.70 -9.82
N PRO A 175 12.10 -15.78 -9.09
CA PRO A 175 13.06 -16.87 -9.25
C PRO A 175 12.32 -18.19 -9.07
N ASN A 176 12.52 -19.16 -9.96
CA ASN A 176 11.94 -20.49 -9.87
C ASN A 176 12.85 -21.52 -10.55
N ARG A 177 12.50 -22.81 -10.46
CA ARG A 177 13.25 -23.88 -11.13
C ARG A 177 13.25 -23.75 -12.66
N ASP A 178 12.18 -23.22 -13.26
CA ASP A 178 12.02 -23.12 -14.72
C ASP A 178 12.93 -22.05 -15.34
N ASN A 179 13.21 -20.98 -14.62
CA ASN A 179 14.11 -19.90 -15.06
C ASN A 179 15.55 -20.05 -14.53
N GLY A 180 15.90 -21.25 -14.04
CA GLY A 180 17.28 -21.63 -13.70
C GLY A 180 17.70 -21.32 -12.26
N TYR A 181 16.79 -20.83 -11.42
CA TYR A 181 16.99 -20.62 -10.00
C TYR A 181 16.46 -21.80 -9.16
N CYS A 182 16.54 -21.68 -7.85
CA CYS A 182 16.39 -22.80 -6.93
C CYS A 182 15.03 -22.81 -6.20
N PHE A 183 14.32 -21.68 -6.19
CA PHE A 183 13.03 -21.51 -5.53
C PHE A 183 11.95 -22.46 -6.06
N TYR A 184 11.27 -23.13 -5.12
CA TYR A 184 10.21 -24.08 -5.41
C TYR A 184 8.86 -23.53 -4.93
N ASN A 185 7.92 -23.34 -5.87
CA ASN A 185 6.58 -22.88 -5.55
C ASN A 185 5.61 -24.06 -5.47
N VAL A 186 4.96 -24.24 -4.31
CA VAL A 186 3.97 -25.28 -4.04
C VAL A 186 2.59 -24.63 -3.93
N ASP A 187 1.84 -24.64 -5.02
CA ASP A 187 0.53 -23.97 -5.10
C ASP A 187 -0.65 -24.97 -5.07
N GLY A 188 -0.44 -26.22 -5.53
CA GLY A 188 -1.49 -27.25 -5.65
C GLY A 188 -1.32 -28.44 -4.68
N GLU A 189 -2.43 -29.14 -4.38
CA GLU A 189 -2.39 -30.42 -3.64
C GLU A 189 -1.72 -31.56 -4.43
N SER A 190 -1.59 -31.41 -5.75
CA SER A 190 -0.91 -32.33 -6.65
C SER A 190 0.60 -32.14 -6.74
N ASP A 191 1.13 -31.05 -6.18
CA ASP A 191 2.57 -30.78 -6.22
C ASP A 191 3.29 -31.74 -5.26
N PRO A 192 4.31 -32.49 -5.74
CA PRO A 192 4.99 -33.46 -4.91
C PRO A 192 5.72 -32.76 -3.76
N ILE A 193 5.52 -33.24 -2.53
CA ILE A 193 6.33 -32.82 -1.39
C ILE A 193 7.76 -33.29 -1.64
N ILE A 194 8.68 -32.36 -1.86
CA ILE A 194 10.09 -32.63 -2.11
C ILE A 194 10.80 -32.70 -0.75
N SER A 195 11.55 -33.76 -0.46
CA SER A 195 12.39 -33.79 0.75
C SER A 195 13.46 -32.69 0.71
N ILE A 196 13.85 -32.12 1.86
CA ILE A 196 14.89 -31.08 1.94
C ILE A 196 16.14 -31.46 1.11
N GLU A 197 16.57 -32.73 1.14
CA GLU A 197 17.71 -33.23 0.36
C GLU A 197 17.57 -33.09 -1.17
N LYS A 198 16.34 -33.21 -1.71
CA LYS A 198 16.05 -32.99 -3.15
C LYS A 198 15.78 -31.52 -3.48
N SER A 199 15.47 -30.71 -2.47
CA SER A 199 15.25 -29.27 -2.61
C SER A 199 16.57 -28.46 -2.64
N VAL A 200 17.68 -29.04 -2.15
CA VAL A 200 18.99 -28.39 -2.20
C VAL A 200 19.40 -28.14 -3.65
N CYS A 201 19.57 -26.86 -3.98
CA CYS A 201 20.01 -26.43 -5.31
C CYS A 201 21.15 -25.42 -5.16
N LYS A 202 22.15 -25.53 -6.03
CA LYS A 202 23.38 -24.73 -5.92
C LYS A 202 23.28 -23.44 -6.71
N LEU A 203 23.55 -22.33 -6.03
CA LEU A 203 23.85 -21.03 -6.60
C LEU A 203 25.38 -20.82 -6.70
N GLY A 204 25.81 -19.94 -7.59
CA GLY A 204 27.20 -19.63 -7.82
C GLY A 204 27.90 -20.63 -8.76
N ILE A 205 29.11 -21.05 -8.39
CA ILE A 205 29.88 -22.05 -9.13
C ILE A 205 29.44 -23.47 -8.71
N LYS A 206 28.51 -24.06 -9.46
CA LYS A 206 27.84 -25.34 -9.12
C LYS A 206 28.78 -26.54 -8.89
N SER A 207 29.99 -26.51 -9.47
CA SER A 207 31.01 -27.57 -9.30
C SER A 207 31.72 -27.54 -7.95
N LEU A 208 31.67 -26.43 -7.20
CA LEU A 208 32.35 -26.30 -5.92
C LEU A 208 31.52 -26.88 -4.77
N LYS A 209 32.22 -27.15 -3.66
CA LYS A 209 31.56 -27.44 -2.37
C LYS A 209 30.93 -26.15 -1.83
N PRO A 210 29.65 -26.17 -1.41
CA PRO A 210 28.97 -25.00 -0.90
C PRO A 210 29.65 -24.48 0.37
N LYS A 211 29.81 -23.16 0.46
CA LYS A 211 30.37 -22.45 1.63
C LYS A 211 29.31 -21.70 2.43
N GLY A 212 28.07 -21.69 1.97
CA GLY A 212 26.94 -21.02 2.63
C GLY A 212 25.62 -21.68 2.27
N LEU A 213 24.58 -21.29 3.01
CA LEU A 213 23.20 -21.72 2.83
C LEU A 213 22.29 -20.50 2.76
N LEU A 214 21.49 -20.39 1.71
CA LEU A 214 20.35 -19.49 1.60
C LEU A 214 19.09 -20.30 1.92
N PHE A 215 18.39 -19.93 2.99
CA PHE A 215 17.22 -20.66 3.48
C PHE A 215 16.09 -19.70 3.82
N GLY A 216 14.86 -20.03 3.41
CA GLY A 216 13.66 -19.29 3.81
C GLY A 216 12.52 -19.41 2.81
N ASP A 217 11.63 -18.42 2.86
CA ASP A 217 10.39 -18.42 2.08
C ASP A 217 10.56 -17.72 0.72
N SER A 218 9.46 -17.21 0.15
CA SER A 218 9.48 -16.39 -1.06
C SER A 218 10.35 -15.14 -0.93
N PHE A 219 10.56 -14.58 0.26
CA PHE A 219 11.47 -13.45 0.45
C PHE A 219 12.92 -13.89 0.28
N ALA A 220 13.32 -15.03 0.86
CA ALA A 220 14.65 -15.59 0.64
C ALA A 220 14.85 -16.01 -0.82
N GLY A 221 13.83 -16.62 -1.43
CA GLY A 221 13.81 -16.98 -2.85
C GLY A 221 14.05 -15.79 -3.78
N HIS A 222 13.51 -14.61 -3.44
CA HIS A 222 13.71 -13.40 -4.23
C HIS A 222 15.18 -12.92 -4.26
N TYR A 223 15.99 -13.32 -3.27
CA TYR A 223 17.42 -13.00 -3.23
C TYR A 223 18.32 -14.01 -3.95
N GLU A 224 17.79 -15.13 -4.45
CA GLU A 224 18.60 -16.13 -5.16
C GLU A 224 19.43 -15.56 -6.32
N PRO A 225 18.90 -14.70 -7.19
CA PRO A 225 19.69 -14.14 -8.29
C PRO A 225 20.83 -13.25 -7.81
N PHE A 226 20.59 -12.48 -6.75
CA PHE A 226 21.62 -11.66 -6.12
C PHE A 226 22.72 -12.53 -5.52
N VAL A 227 22.34 -13.58 -4.77
CA VAL A 227 23.28 -14.51 -4.14
C VAL A 227 24.09 -15.28 -5.19
N ASP A 228 23.47 -15.67 -6.32
CA ASP A 228 24.14 -16.35 -7.43
C ASP A 228 25.24 -15.47 -8.06
N GLU A 229 24.96 -14.20 -8.33
CA GLU A 229 25.92 -13.25 -8.87
C GLU A 229 27.07 -12.95 -7.90
N VAL A 230 26.76 -12.75 -6.62
CA VAL A 230 27.78 -12.55 -5.57
C VAL A 230 28.65 -13.79 -5.41
N ALA A 231 28.04 -14.98 -5.39
CA ALA A 231 28.76 -16.25 -5.25
C ALA A 231 29.69 -16.51 -6.45
N LYS A 232 29.24 -16.20 -7.68
CA LYS A 232 30.10 -16.25 -8.89
C LYS A 232 31.29 -15.30 -8.78
N LYS A 233 31.07 -14.05 -8.37
CA LYS A 233 32.16 -13.05 -8.20
C LYS A 233 33.18 -13.45 -7.14
N LEU A 234 32.72 -14.05 -6.04
CA LEU A 234 33.58 -14.52 -4.95
C LEU A 234 34.22 -15.89 -5.21
N GLY A 235 33.88 -16.56 -6.32
CA GLY A 235 34.39 -17.89 -6.62
C GLY A 235 33.91 -18.97 -5.64
N ILE A 236 32.67 -18.87 -5.15
CA ILE A 236 32.09 -19.80 -4.17
C ILE A 236 30.80 -20.43 -4.71
N SER A 237 30.32 -21.45 -3.99
CA SER A 237 28.98 -22.01 -4.17
C SER A 237 28.18 -21.82 -2.89
N VAL A 238 26.87 -21.64 -3.04
CA VAL A 238 25.91 -21.50 -1.94
C VAL A 238 24.77 -22.46 -2.20
N ASP A 239 24.42 -23.27 -1.20
CA ASP A 239 23.21 -24.08 -1.28
C ASP A 239 22.00 -23.18 -1.05
N SER A 240 20.96 -23.33 -1.85
CA SER A 240 19.68 -22.64 -1.69
C SER A 240 18.58 -23.65 -1.42
N VAL A 241 17.84 -23.39 -0.34
CA VAL A 241 16.67 -24.14 0.11
C VAL A 241 15.58 -23.12 0.35
N THR A 242 14.91 -22.71 -0.72
CA THR A 242 13.84 -21.70 -0.66
C THR A 242 12.55 -22.25 -1.28
N THR A 243 11.44 -22.02 -0.58
CA THR A 243 10.11 -22.47 -1.02
C THR A 243 9.03 -21.59 -0.42
N ASN A 244 7.85 -21.48 -1.04
CA ASN A 244 6.78 -20.68 -0.46
C ASN A 244 6.39 -21.20 0.93
N TRP A 245 6.15 -20.29 1.88
CA TRP A 245 5.77 -20.60 3.27
C TRP A 245 6.83 -21.27 4.17
N CYS A 246 8.10 -21.28 3.76
CA CYS A 246 9.23 -21.71 4.60
C CYS A 246 9.76 -20.62 5.52
N PHE A 247 9.12 -20.45 6.67
CA PHE A 247 9.57 -19.47 7.64
C PHE A 247 10.94 -19.87 8.21
N PRO A 248 11.98 -19.01 8.11
CA PRO A 248 13.32 -19.33 8.58
C PRO A 248 13.40 -19.24 10.10
N SER A 249 12.83 -20.24 10.79
CA SER A 249 12.85 -20.37 12.24
C SER A 249 13.50 -21.67 12.64
N LEU A 250 14.20 -21.64 13.77
CA LEU A 250 14.74 -22.84 14.44
C LEU A 250 13.64 -23.60 15.22
N THR A 251 12.39 -23.13 15.16
CA THR A 251 11.22 -23.68 15.87
C THR A 251 10.04 -23.84 14.92
N ASP A 252 9.03 -24.65 15.30
CA ASP A 252 7.79 -24.90 14.52
C ASP A 252 6.84 -23.67 14.41
N SER A 253 7.35 -22.46 14.68
CA SER A 253 6.59 -21.21 14.65
C SER A 253 6.31 -20.74 13.22
N THR A 254 5.05 -20.47 12.88
CA THR A 254 4.67 -19.90 11.57
C THR A 254 3.63 -18.80 11.69
N ASN A 255 3.64 -17.87 10.73
CA ASN A 255 2.61 -16.84 10.58
C ASN A 255 1.40 -17.30 9.72
N GLY A 256 1.38 -18.56 9.27
CA GLY A 256 0.40 -19.09 8.30
C GLY A 256 -0.31 -20.37 8.75
N THR A 257 -1.38 -20.73 8.04
CA THR A 257 -2.20 -21.91 8.35
C THR A 257 -1.43 -23.21 8.13
N LYS A 258 -1.28 -24.02 9.20
CA LYS A 258 -0.54 -25.30 9.19
C LYS A 258 -1.14 -26.40 8.30
N THR A 259 -2.30 -26.16 7.69
CA THR A 259 -3.03 -27.14 6.87
C THR A 259 -2.62 -27.16 5.40
N ARG A 260 -1.88 -26.15 4.91
CA ARG A 260 -1.45 -26.08 3.50
C ARG A 260 -0.32 -27.07 3.20
N VAL A 261 -0.31 -27.65 1.99
CA VAL A 261 0.75 -28.56 1.51
C VAL A 261 2.13 -27.87 1.55
N ALA A 262 2.18 -26.59 1.19
CA ALA A 262 3.38 -25.75 1.30
C ALA A 262 3.99 -25.71 2.72
N TYR A 263 3.20 -25.88 3.79
CA TYR A 263 3.75 -25.95 5.15
C TYR A 263 4.45 -27.30 5.43
N LYS A 264 3.92 -28.40 4.88
CA LYS A 264 4.53 -29.73 5.03
C LYS A 264 5.90 -29.81 4.35
N GLN A 265 6.06 -29.08 3.24
CA GLN A 265 7.30 -28.96 2.47
C GLN A 265 8.50 -28.47 3.30
N CYS A 266 8.27 -27.66 4.32
CA CYS A 266 9.34 -27.08 5.15
C CYS A 266 9.79 -27.94 6.32
N ARG A 267 9.06 -29.02 6.59
CA ARG A 267 9.29 -29.92 7.72
C ARG A 267 9.91 -31.26 7.30
N SER A 268 9.96 -31.54 6.00
CA SER A 268 10.35 -32.82 5.38
C SER A 268 11.65 -32.72 4.61
#